data_AF-A0A3M0KDG7-F1
#
_entry.id   AF-A0A3M0KDG7-F1
#
_cell.length_a   1.000
_cell.length_b   1.000
_cell.length_c   1.000
_cell.angle_alpha   90.00
_cell.angle_beta   90.00
_cell.angle_gamma   90.00
#
_symmetry.space_group_name_H-M   'P 1'
#
loop_
_entity.id
_entity.type
_entity.pdbx_description
1 polymer ?
#
loop_
_entity_poly.entity_id
_entity_poly.type
_entity_poly.pdbx_seq_one_letter_code
_entity_poly.pdbx_strand_id
1 'polypeptide(L)'
;MWESEWYRKAQIEANKEQPQGHDLYGITADMITGRGNYSSTSTQLSYPLALHHLAAQLAQDALFSIPQDKKASTFSNVKQGVNENYSHFVNRPWEAIKDNPDLPTEMKDPLFRVLAFDNAKSKTKSILVNLPRGSPVDEMLLRVSRAEQQSQTAMVAEVVKEAMGSQTKLTAAALKAGQRHSTTVHPKKRQGGITGVCHRCGQSGHLVMNCNQTVRCDKCQVDNHATVACRRSRSRAKGAKGGRMKVTVTPAWDFYTNNCQPPEKASEWMWKQQ
;
A
#
# COMPACT_ATOMS: atom_id res chain seq x y z
N MET A 1 -13.42 26.19 38.75
CA MET A 1 -13.61 24.78 39.15
C MET A 1 -12.52 24.32 40.12
N TRP A 2 -11.23 24.37 39.73
CA TRP A 2 -10.12 24.00 40.62
C TRP A 2 -10.09 24.72 41.96
N GLU A 3 -10.13 26.06 41.93
CA GLU A 3 -10.09 26.89 43.15
C GLU A 3 -11.26 26.63 44.11
N SER A 4 -12.42 26.23 43.57
CA SER A 4 -13.61 25.88 44.36
C SER A 4 -13.43 24.52 45.03
N GLU A 5 -12.91 23.52 44.30
CA GLU A 5 -12.60 22.20 44.85
C GLU A 5 -11.47 22.23 45.88
N TRP A 6 -10.43 23.03 45.63
CA TRP A 6 -9.35 23.22 46.59
C TRP A 6 -9.87 23.86 47.88
N TYR A 7 -10.70 24.90 47.76
CA TYR A 7 -11.31 25.53 48.93
C TYR A 7 -12.22 24.57 49.71
N ARG A 8 -13.06 23.80 49.01
CA ARG A 8 -13.92 22.78 49.62
C ARG A 8 -13.10 21.75 50.40
N LYS A 9 -11.99 21.27 49.82
CA LYS A 9 -11.06 20.35 50.49
C LYS A 9 -10.39 20.99 51.71
N ALA A 10 -9.97 22.26 51.60
CA ALA A 10 -9.42 23.02 52.71
C ALA A 10 -10.42 23.21 53.86
N GLN A 11 -11.71 23.42 53.57
CA GLN A 11 -12.77 23.50 54.59
C GLN A 11 -12.93 22.17 55.33
N ILE A 12 -12.93 21.05 54.62
CA ILE A 12 -13.02 19.72 55.24
C ILE A 12 -11.84 19.50 56.18
N GLU A 13 -10.64 19.89 55.76
CA GLU A 13 -9.44 19.73 56.57
C GLU A 13 -9.40 20.64 57.80
N ALA A 14 -9.79 21.90 57.63
CA ALA A 14 -9.86 22.87 58.73
C ALA A 14 -10.92 22.50 59.79
N ASN A 15 -11.96 21.75 59.41
CA ASN A 15 -12.99 21.27 60.34
C ASN A 15 -12.54 20.06 61.18
N LYS A 16 -11.37 19.47 60.90
CA LYS A 16 -10.84 18.36 61.72
C LYS A 16 -10.32 18.90 63.04
N GLU A 17 -10.81 18.34 64.15
CA GLU A 17 -10.29 18.67 65.48
C GLU A 17 -8.85 18.17 65.61
N GLN A 18 -7.92 19.10 65.82
CA GLN A 18 -6.53 18.80 66.10
C GLN A 18 -6.27 18.91 67.61
N PRO A 19 -5.40 18.08 68.19
CA PRO A 19 -5.03 18.21 69.59
C PRO A 19 -4.30 19.53 69.84
N GLN A 20 -4.47 20.09 71.03
CA GLN A 20 -3.75 21.30 71.45
C GLN A 20 -2.24 21.04 71.41
N GLY A 21 -1.49 21.96 70.77
CA GLY A 21 -0.05 21.85 70.58
C GLY A 21 0.39 21.23 69.24
N HIS A 22 -0.55 20.83 68.38
CA HIS A 22 -0.23 20.40 67.02
C HIS A 22 0.05 21.60 66.11
N ASP A 23 1.00 21.47 65.16
CA ASP A 23 1.40 22.55 64.23
C ASP A 23 0.25 23.07 63.34
N LEU A 24 -0.79 22.24 63.18
CA LEU A 24 -2.00 22.54 62.41
C LEU A 24 -3.21 22.89 63.30
N TYR A 25 -2.99 23.13 64.60
CA TYR A 25 -4.08 23.52 65.49
C TYR A 25 -4.62 24.92 65.13
N GLY A 26 -5.94 25.03 64.96
CA GLY A 26 -6.61 26.30 64.67
C GLY A 26 -6.42 26.83 63.25
N ILE A 27 -5.97 26.00 62.31
CA ILE A 27 -5.88 26.40 60.90
C ILE A 27 -7.27 26.63 60.29
N THR A 28 -7.37 27.61 59.40
CA THR A 28 -8.61 27.92 58.67
C THR A 28 -8.46 27.59 57.19
N ALA A 29 -9.59 27.37 56.50
CA ALA A 29 -9.58 27.15 55.05
C ALA A 29 -8.94 28.33 54.29
N ASP A 30 -9.13 29.55 54.79
CA ASP A 30 -8.56 30.77 54.21
C ASP A 30 -7.04 30.82 54.41
N MET A 31 -6.51 30.32 55.53
CA MET A 31 -5.06 30.17 55.74
C MET A 31 -4.45 29.14 54.79
N ILE A 32 -5.10 27.99 54.61
CA ILE A 32 -4.64 26.91 53.72
C ILE A 32 -4.60 27.40 52.26
N THR A 33 -5.58 28.20 51.85
CA THR A 33 -5.70 28.70 50.47
C THR A 33 -5.11 30.10 50.25
N GLY A 34 -4.58 30.74 51.29
CA GLY A 34 -3.99 32.08 51.21
C GLY A 34 -5.00 33.18 50.85
N ARG A 35 -6.25 33.07 51.29
CA ARG A 35 -7.34 34.00 50.95
C ARG A 35 -7.59 35.03 52.05
N GLY A 36 -8.28 36.11 51.69
CA GLY A 36 -8.67 37.17 52.62
C GLY A 36 -7.46 37.80 53.31
N ASN A 37 -7.48 37.79 54.63
CA ASN A 37 -6.41 38.35 55.48
C ASN A 37 -5.10 37.56 55.44
N TYR A 38 -5.09 36.38 54.80
CA TYR A 38 -3.94 35.48 54.72
C TYR A 38 -3.26 35.50 53.34
N SER A 39 -3.57 36.51 52.50
CA SER A 39 -3.02 36.65 51.14
C SER A 39 -1.61 37.25 51.08
N SER A 40 -1.13 37.84 52.18
CA SER A 40 0.20 38.44 52.25
C SER A 40 1.30 37.40 52.20
N THR A 41 2.17 37.46 51.17
CA THR A 41 3.32 36.55 51.01
C THR A 41 4.27 36.59 52.20
N SER A 42 4.53 37.77 52.77
CA SER A 42 5.42 37.91 53.94
C SER A 42 4.87 37.17 55.16
N THR A 43 3.55 37.14 55.32
CA THR A 43 2.89 36.40 56.41
C THR A 43 2.89 34.90 56.12
N GLN A 44 2.64 34.50 54.87
CA GLN A 44 2.64 33.09 54.47
C GLN A 44 3.99 32.41 54.66
N LEU A 45 5.11 33.12 54.44
CA LEU A 45 6.46 32.58 54.65
C LEU A 45 6.78 32.25 56.11
N SER A 46 6.05 32.85 57.07
CA SER A 46 6.23 32.60 58.50
C SER A 46 5.47 31.38 59.01
N TYR A 47 4.67 30.73 58.16
CA TYR A 47 3.85 29.59 58.56
C TYR A 47 4.64 28.31 58.78
N PRO A 48 4.12 27.38 59.60
CA PRO A 48 4.73 26.07 59.79
C PRO A 48 4.85 25.31 58.47
N LEU A 49 5.95 24.56 58.30
CA LEU A 49 6.17 23.73 57.11
C LEU A 49 5.02 22.74 56.87
N ALA A 50 4.43 22.21 57.94
CA ALA A 50 3.27 21.32 57.88
C ALA A 50 2.08 21.96 57.13
N LEU A 51 1.84 23.27 57.32
CA LEU A 51 0.75 23.97 56.64
C LEU A 51 1.02 24.10 55.14
N HIS A 52 2.27 24.37 54.75
CA HIS A 52 2.65 24.41 53.33
C HIS A 52 2.48 23.07 52.64
N HIS A 53 2.90 21.97 53.29
CA HIS A 53 2.72 20.63 52.77
C HIS A 53 1.24 20.29 52.58
N LEU A 54 0.43 20.61 53.59
CA LEU A 54 -1.02 20.39 53.54
C LEU A 54 -1.68 21.17 52.40
N ALA A 55 -1.36 22.46 52.28
CA ALA A 55 -1.88 23.31 51.21
C ALA A 55 -1.54 22.76 49.82
N ALA A 56 -0.28 22.34 49.62
CA ALA A 56 0.17 21.75 48.37
C ALA A 56 -0.53 20.42 48.05
N GLN A 57 -0.70 19.55 49.05
CA GLN A 57 -1.38 18.26 48.87
C GLN A 57 -2.85 18.46 48.48
N LEU A 58 -3.57 19.31 49.20
CA LEU A 58 -4.99 19.59 48.91
C LEU A 58 -5.17 20.27 47.55
N ALA A 59 -4.23 21.12 47.15
CA ALA A 59 -4.20 21.75 45.83
C ALA A 59 -4.03 20.72 44.70
N GLN A 60 -3.12 19.76 44.87
CA GLN A 60 -2.90 18.67 43.92
C GLN A 60 -4.13 17.74 43.85
N ASP A 61 -4.66 17.33 45.00
CA ASP A 61 -5.86 16.50 45.05
C ASP A 61 -7.06 17.19 44.40
N ALA A 62 -7.20 18.50 44.57
CA ALA A 62 -8.21 19.28 43.89
C ALA A 62 -8.01 19.27 42.37
N LEU A 63 -6.76 19.39 41.90
CA LEU A 63 -6.45 19.39 40.48
C LEU A 63 -6.83 18.06 39.82
N PHE A 64 -6.51 16.94 40.47
CA PHE A 64 -6.85 15.61 39.96
C PHE A 64 -8.34 15.26 40.09
N SER A 65 -9.08 15.95 40.97
CA SER A 65 -10.53 15.75 41.13
C SER A 65 -11.38 16.44 40.07
N ILE A 66 -10.82 17.38 39.31
CA ILE A 66 -11.57 18.07 38.25
C ILE A 66 -11.74 17.12 37.07
N PRO A 67 -12.97 16.91 36.57
CA PRO A 67 -13.18 16.27 35.29
C PRO A 67 -12.38 17.04 34.24
N GLN A 68 -11.38 16.39 33.64
CA GLN A 68 -10.71 16.97 32.49
C GLN A 68 -11.80 17.26 31.46
N ASP A 69 -11.91 18.51 31.01
CA ASP A 69 -12.67 18.87 29.81
C ASP A 69 -11.99 18.17 28.63
N LYS A 70 -12.16 16.86 28.54
CA LYS A 70 -12.10 16.13 27.29
C LYS A 70 -13.28 16.71 26.53
N LYS A 71 -13.07 17.84 25.85
CA LYS A 71 -13.96 18.30 24.78
C LYS A 71 -14.31 17.04 24.03
N ALA A 72 -15.57 16.60 24.13
CA ALA A 72 -16.00 15.35 23.55
C ALA A 72 -15.52 15.40 22.11
N SER A 73 -14.47 14.63 21.80
CA SER A 73 -13.87 14.67 20.48
C SER A 73 -15.00 14.27 19.57
N THR A 74 -15.51 15.23 18.80
CA THR A 74 -16.61 14.98 17.89
C THR A 74 -15.99 14.13 16.81
N PHE A 75 -15.97 12.81 17.01
CA PHE A 75 -15.39 11.83 16.09
C PHE A 75 -15.93 12.04 14.67
N SER A 76 -17.12 12.64 14.53
CA SER A 76 -17.73 13.10 13.27
C SER A 76 -16.89 14.12 12.48
N ASN A 77 -16.07 14.94 13.14
CA ASN A 77 -15.23 15.97 12.51
C ASN A 77 -13.89 15.44 11.99
N VAL A 78 -13.53 14.19 12.32
CA VAL A 78 -12.25 13.60 11.91
C VAL A 78 -12.34 13.16 10.45
N LYS A 79 -11.89 14.02 9.54
CA LYS A 79 -11.85 13.78 8.08
C LYS A 79 -10.43 13.55 7.57
N GLN A 80 -10.28 12.69 6.56
CA GLN A 80 -9.00 12.46 5.90
C GLN A 80 -8.52 13.74 5.21
N GLY A 81 -7.29 14.17 5.50
CA GLY A 81 -6.66 15.31 4.83
C GLY A 81 -6.37 15.02 3.36
N VAL A 82 -6.27 16.06 2.54
CA VAL A 82 -6.01 15.95 1.09
C VAL A 82 -4.73 15.15 0.81
N ASN A 83 -3.66 15.45 1.56
CA ASN A 83 -2.34 14.82 1.45
C ASN A 83 -2.10 13.70 2.45
N GLU A 84 -3.10 13.33 3.26
CA GLU A 84 -2.95 12.32 4.30
C GLU A 84 -3.09 10.91 3.71
N ASN A 85 -2.21 9.98 4.14
CA ASN A 85 -2.36 8.56 3.83
C ASN A 85 -3.56 7.97 4.60
N TYR A 86 -4.23 6.99 4.01
CA TYR A 86 -5.37 6.33 4.65
C TYR A 86 -5.00 5.63 5.97
N SER A 87 -3.82 5.04 6.08
CA SER A 87 -3.34 4.39 7.32
C SER A 87 -3.20 5.36 8.49
N HIS A 88 -2.67 6.56 8.24
CA HIS A 88 -2.57 7.61 9.25
C HIS A 88 -3.95 8.15 9.62
N PHE A 89 -4.83 8.30 8.63
CA PHE A 89 -6.18 8.76 8.86
C PHE A 89 -6.95 7.81 9.79
N VAL A 90 -6.99 6.50 9.54
CA VAL A 90 -7.85 5.57 10.31
C VAL A 90 -7.53 5.52 11.81
N ASN A 91 -6.30 5.84 12.21
CA ASN A 91 -5.94 5.90 13.63
C ASN A 91 -6.67 7.04 14.36
N ARG A 92 -6.88 8.18 13.71
CA ARG A 92 -7.47 9.37 14.36
C ARG A 92 -8.95 9.17 14.76
N PRO A 93 -9.85 8.64 13.90
CA PRO A 93 -11.22 8.29 14.29
C PRO A 93 -11.24 7.23 15.37
N TRP A 94 -10.35 6.21 15.30
CA TRP A 94 -10.28 5.18 16.34
C TRP A 94 -9.93 5.77 17.71
N GLU A 95 -8.93 6.64 17.77
CA GLU A 95 -8.55 7.34 19.00
C GLU A 95 -9.67 8.24 19.52
N ALA A 96 -10.37 8.95 18.63
CA ALA A 96 -11.52 9.77 19.02
C ALA A 96 -12.70 8.96 19.58
N ILE A 97 -12.89 7.72 19.10
CA ILE A 97 -13.96 6.82 19.54
C ILE A 97 -13.60 6.07 20.82
N LYS A 98 -12.37 5.53 20.91
CA LYS A 98 -11.96 4.67 22.03
C LYS A 98 -12.05 5.42 23.37
N ASP A 99 -11.67 6.69 23.37
CA ASP A 99 -11.59 7.54 24.56
C ASP A 99 -12.93 8.25 24.89
N ASN A 100 -13.96 8.04 24.07
CA ASN A 100 -15.27 8.63 24.27
C ASN A 100 -16.04 7.91 25.40
N PRO A 101 -16.46 8.61 26.48
CA PRO A 101 -17.16 8.02 27.61
C PRO A 101 -18.66 7.80 27.35
N ASP A 102 -19.25 8.51 26.39
CA ASP A 102 -20.69 8.49 26.12
C ASP A 102 -21.09 7.36 25.16
N LEU A 103 -20.11 6.69 24.54
CA LEU A 103 -20.35 5.65 23.55
C LEU A 103 -20.16 4.25 24.17
N PRO A 104 -21.19 3.38 24.13
CA PRO A 104 -21.08 1.99 24.56
C PRO A 104 -20.01 1.23 23.76
N THR A 105 -19.31 0.31 24.41
CA THR A 105 -18.19 -0.44 23.81
C THR A 105 -18.61 -1.20 22.55
N GLU A 106 -19.81 -1.77 22.53
CA GLU A 106 -20.39 -2.50 21.40
C GLU A 106 -20.64 -1.61 20.17
N MET A 107 -20.79 -0.30 20.35
CA MET A 107 -21.02 0.65 19.26
C MET A 107 -19.73 1.24 18.70
N LYS A 108 -18.61 1.14 19.43
CA LYS A 108 -17.33 1.75 19.05
C LYS A 108 -16.81 1.22 17.71
N ASP A 109 -16.78 -0.10 17.55
CA ASP A 109 -16.27 -0.73 16.32
C ASP A 109 -17.19 -0.53 15.09
N PRO A 110 -18.52 -0.76 15.17
CA PRO A 110 -19.41 -0.44 14.06
C PRO A 110 -19.33 1.03 13.62
N LEU A 111 -19.30 1.97 14.58
CA LEU A 111 -19.17 3.39 14.29
C LEU A 111 -17.82 3.71 13.65
N PHE A 112 -16.73 3.10 14.14
CA PHE A 112 -15.40 3.26 13.58
C PHE A 112 -15.36 2.89 12.09
N ARG A 113 -15.95 1.75 11.72
CA ARG A 113 -16.00 1.28 10.32
C ARG A 113 -16.76 2.25 9.42
N VAL A 114 -17.90 2.78 9.90
CA VAL A 114 -18.69 3.78 9.17
C VAL A 114 -17.88 5.06 8.98
N LEU A 115 -17.26 5.59 10.04
CA LEU A 115 -16.45 6.80 9.95
C LEU A 115 -15.22 6.63 9.05
N ALA A 116 -14.55 5.47 9.10
CA ALA A 116 -13.40 5.18 8.25
C ALA A 116 -13.77 5.26 6.75
N PHE A 117 -14.99 4.87 6.37
CA PHE A 117 -15.48 4.99 5.01
C PHE A 117 -16.00 6.42 4.69
N ASP A 118 -16.91 6.94 5.52
CA ASP A 118 -17.63 8.19 5.26
C ASP A 118 -16.75 9.43 5.35
N ASN A 119 -15.72 9.40 6.19
CA ASN A 119 -14.82 10.53 6.37
C ASN A 119 -13.53 10.43 5.52
N ALA A 120 -13.40 9.38 4.70
CA ALA A 120 -12.30 9.26 3.75
C ALA A 120 -12.39 10.30 2.61
N LYS A 121 -11.26 10.60 1.97
CA LYS A 121 -11.22 11.51 0.81
C LYS A 121 -11.77 10.84 -0.45
N SER A 122 -12.19 11.64 -1.43
CA SER A 122 -12.89 11.16 -2.64
C SER A 122 -12.16 10.04 -3.39
N LYS A 123 -10.83 10.16 -3.57
CA LYS A 123 -10.01 9.11 -4.22
C LYS A 123 -10.08 7.80 -3.44
N THR A 124 -9.96 7.86 -2.12
CA THR A 124 -10.04 6.69 -1.25
C THR A 124 -11.44 6.08 -1.26
N LYS A 125 -12.49 6.90 -1.18
CA LYS A 125 -13.89 6.44 -1.32
C LYS A 125 -14.13 5.68 -2.62
N SER A 126 -13.56 6.15 -3.74
CA SER A 126 -13.68 5.46 -5.04
C SER A 126 -13.05 4.06 -5.05
N ILE A 127 -11.98 3.86 -4.27
CA ILE A 127 -11.32 2.55 -4.11
C ILE A 127 -12.17 1.62 -3.20
N LEU A 128 -12.82 2.20 -2.19
CA LEU A 128 -13.60 1.48 -1.19
C LEU A 128 -15.04 1.19 -1.62
N VAL A 129 -15.59 1.85 -2.65
CA VAL A 129 -17.02 1.76 -3.01
C VAL A 129 -17.52 0.33 -3.30
N ASN A 130 -16.62 -0.56 -3.72
CA ASN A 130 -16.92 -1.96 -4.02
C ASN A 130 -16.83 -2.88 -2.79
N LEU A 131 -16.58 -2.34 -1.60
CA LEU A 131 -16.62 -3.08 -0.35
C LEU A 131 -18.03 -2.98 0.25
N PRO A 132 -18.51 -4.05 0.91
CA PRO A 132 -19.71 -3.97 1.75
C PRO A 132 -19.63 -2.81 2.75
N ARG A 133 -20.76 -2.12 2.98
CA ARG A 133 -20.85 -1.13 4.05
C ARG A 133 -20.59 -1.80 5.39
N GLY A 134 -19.70 -1.22 6.19
CA GLY A 134 -19.30 -1.81 7.47
C GLY A 134 -18.27 -2.95 7.35
N SER A 135 -17.62 -3.10 6.19
CA SER A 135 -16.39 -3.91 6.07
C SER A 135 -15.38 -3.52 7.16
N PRO A 136 -14.62 -4.49 7.68
CA PRO A 136 -13.66 -4.21 8.73
C PRO A 136 -12.51 -3.35 8.17
N VAL A 137 -11.89 -2.54 9.04
CA VAL A 137 -10.95 -1.48 8.63
C VAL A 137 -9.65 -2.04 8.05
N ASP A 138 -9.24 -3.23 8.47
CA ASP A 138 -8.13 -3.99 7.90
C ASP A 138 -8.34 -4.32 6.42
N GLU A 139 -9.55 -4.75 6.03
CA GLU A 139 -9.90 -5.02 4.63
C GLU A 139 -9.85 -3.72 3.80
N MET A 140 -10.36 -2.62 4.37
CA MET A 140 -10.29 -1.30 3.74
C MET A 140 -8.84 -0.84 3.54
N LEU A 141 -7.99 -1.00 4.56
CA LEU A 141 -6.56 -0.67 4.50
C LEU A 141 -5.84 -1.48 3.42
N LEU A 142 -6.09 -2.78 3.37
CA LEU A 142 -5.50 -3.67 2.37
C LEU A 142 -5.90 -3.25 0.95
N ARG A 143 -7.17 -2.90 0.74
CA ARG A 143 -7.66 -2.46 -0.57
C ARG A 143 -7.00 -1.15 -1.01
N VAL A 144 -6.89 -0.17 -0.12
CA VAL A 144 -6.28 1.13 -0.42
C VAL A 144 -4.78 0.98 -0.70
N SER A 145 -4.07 0.21 0.13
CA SER A 145 -2.64 -0.07 -0.06
C SER A 145 -2.36 -0.71 -1.43
N ARG A 146 -3.15 -1.70 -1.84
CA ARG A 146 -3.01 -2.33 -3.16
C ARG A 146 -3.24 -1.35 -4.31
N ALA A 147 -4.25 -0.48 -4.21
CA ALA A 147 -4.53 0.53 -5.22
C ALA A 147 -3.41 1.58 -5.32
N GLU A 148 -2.83 1.99 -4.20
CA GLU A 148 -1.68 2.90 -4.16
C GLU A 148 -0.46 2.27 -4.84
N GLN A 149 -0.14 1.01 -4.53
CA GLN A 149 0.95 0.26 -5.16
C GLN A 149 0.77 0.12 -6.68
N GLN A 150 -0.45 -0.18 -7.14
CA GLN A 150 -0.75 -0.27 -8.58
C GLN A 150 -0.56 1.07 -9.29
N SER A 151 -0.95 2.18 -8.66
CA SER A 151 -0.73 3.51 -9.23
C SER A 151 0.76 3.89 -9.31
N GLN A 152 1.55 3.54 -8.30
CA GLN A 152 3.00 3.79 -8.28
C GLN A 152 3.73 2.95 -9.34
N THR A 153 3.40 1.67 -9.43
CA THR A 153 3.97 0.76 -10.43
C THR A 153 3.62 1.15 -11.86
N ALA A 154 2.38 1.60 -12.11
CA ALA A 154 1.96 2.10 -13.42
C ALA A 154 2.75 3.38 -13.82
N MET A 155 2.94 4.32 -12.89
CA MET A 155 3.73 5.52 -13.16
C MET A 155 5.21 5.20 -13.43
N VAL A 156 5.81 4.30 -12.66
CA VAL A 156 7.20 3.85 -12.89
C VAL A 156 7.33 3.15 -14.25
N ALA A 157 6.39 2.26 -14.59
CA ALA A 157 6.41 1.57 -15.87
C ALA A 157 6.30 2.54 -17.06
N GLU A 158 5.50 3.59 -16.95
CA GLU A 158 5.37 4.60 -18.00
C GLU A 158 6.63 5.45 -18.15
N VAL A 159 7.21 5.91 -17.04
CA VAL A 159 8.49 6.65 -17.06
C VAL A 159 9.61 5.80 -17.65
N VAL A 160 9.67 4.51 -17.31
CA VAL A 160 10.65 3.57 -17.88
C VAL A 160 10.42 3.38 -19.38
N LYS A 161 9.16 3.25 -19.84
CA LYS A 161 8.84 3.18 -21.28
C LYS A 161 9.23 4.46 -22.02
N GLU A 162 8.97 5.63 -21.45
CA GLU A 162 9.34 6.93 -22.03
C GLU A 162 10.88 7.05 -22.14
N ALA A 163 11.60 6.68 -21.08
CA ALA A 163 13.06 6.66 -21.05
C ALA A 163 13.66 5.68 -22.07
N MET A 164 13.12 4.45 -22.16
CA MET A 164 13.58 3.45 -23.15
C MET A 164 13.16 3.83 -24.59
N GLY A 165 12.01 4.46 -24.77
CA GLY A 165 11.55 4.99 -26.06
C GLY A 165 12.46 6.09 -26.59
N SER A 166 13.03 6.93 -25.72
CA SER A 166 14.01 7.96 -26.09
C SER A 166 15.35 7.36 -26.56
N GLN A 167 15.83 6.30 -25.91
CA GLN A 167 17.05 5.57 -26.30
C GLN A 167 16.89 4.85 -27.66
N THR A 168 15.70 4.31 -27.94
CA THR A 168 15.41 3.61 -29.21
C THR A 168 15.29 4.57 -30.41
N LYS A 169 14.87 5.83 -30.16
CA LYS A 169 14.78 6.86 -31.22
C LYS A 169 16.16 7.41 -31.62
N LEU A 170 17.12 7.47 -30.70
CA LEU A 170 18.48 7.94 -30.98
C LEU A 170 19.29 6.93 -31.83
N THR A 171 19.08 5.62 -31.63
CA THR A 171 19.70 4.58 -32.48
C THR A 171 19.05 4.48 -33.85
N ALA A 172 17.74 4.74 -33.97
CA ALA A 172 17.03 4.79 -35.26
C ALA A 172 17.35 6.05 -36.09
N ALA A 173 17.63 7.20 -35.45
CA ALA A 173 18.01 8.43 -36.14
C ALA A 173 19.45 8.36 -36.69
N ALA A 174 20.37 7.67 -36.00
CA ALA A 174 21.75 7.47 -36.47
C ALA A 174 21.83 6.62 -37.76
N LEU A 175 20.87 5.70 -38.02
CA LEU A 175 20.80 4.96 -39.29
C LEU A 175 20.22 5.77 -40.46
N LYS A 176 19.52 6.88 -40.21
CA LYS A 176 18.89 7.71 -41.25
C LYS A 176 19.71 8.93 -41.70
N ALA A 177 20.79 9.25 -41.00
CA ALA A 177 21.62 10.43 -41.30
C ALA A 177 22.79 10.16 -42.29
N GLY A 178 22.99 8.92 -42.75
CA GLY A 178 24.12 8.55 -43.61
C GLY A 178 23.92 8.74 -45.13
N GLN A 179 22.79 9.26 -45.60
CA GLN A 179 22.52 9.41 -47.03
C GLN A 179 22.13 10.83 -47.39
N ARG A 180 23.13 11.66 -47.75
CA ARG A 180 22.98 12.82 -48.64
C ARG A 180 24.35 13.44 -48.95
N HIS A 181 24.94 13.07 -50.08
CA HIS A 181 25.46 14.04 -51.05
C HIS A 181 25.53 13.40 -52.44
N SER A 182 24.82 14.03 -53.37
CA SER A 182 24.76 13.73 -54.80
C SER A 182 25.75 14.66 -55.51
N THR A 183 26.48 14.15 -56.49
CA THR A 183 26.68 14.86 -57.77
C THR A 183 26.86 13.88 -58.91
N THR A 184 26.11 14.17 -59.96
CA THR A 184 25.85 13.47 -61.21
C THR A 184 27.04 13.43 -62.19
N VAL A 185 27.36 12.24 -62.70
CA VAL A 185 27.82 12.01 -64.09
C VAL A 185 27.27 10.65 -64.56
N HIS A 186 26.38 10.66 -65.57
CA HIS A 186 25.97 9.47 -66.32
C HIS A 186 27.13 9.02 -67.24
N PRO A 187 27.29 7.72 -67.63
CA PRO A 187 26.20 6.87 -68.11
C PRO A 187 26.33 5.33 -67.91
N LYS A 188 25.23 4.66 -68.30
CA LYS A 188 25.06 3.27 -68.77
C LYS A 188 24.28 2.33 -67.86
N LYS A 189 23.18 1.85 -68.46
CA LYS A 189 22.34 0.71 -68.09
C LYS A 189 23.16 -0.41 -67.44
N ARG A 190 22.74 -0.90 -66.27
CA ARG A 190 22.43 -2.32 -66.02
C ARG A 190 22.10 -2.62 -64.55
N GLN A 191 21.00 -3.37 -64.41
CA GLN A 191 20.75 -4.44 -63.44
C GLN A 191 20.34 -4.06 -62.01
N GLY A 192 19.17 -4.60 -61.65
CA GLY A 192 18.53 -4.47 -60.36
C GLY A 192 19.38 -5.02 -59.21
N GLY A 193 19.17 -4.40 -58.05
CA GLY A 193 19.79 -4.80 -56.79
C GLY A 193 19.54 -6.28 -56.51
N ILE A 194 20.61 -6.98 -56.17
CA ILE A 194 20.64 -8.41 -55.89
C ILE A 194 19.98 -8.65 -54.53
N THR A 195 18.66 -8.87 -54.53
CA THR A 195 17.88 -9.26 -53.34
C THR A 195 17.96 -10.78 -53.12
N GLY A 196 19.16 -11.36 -53.12
CA GLY A 196 19.34 -12.81 -53.02
C GLY A 196 20.57 -13.21 -52.21
N VAL A 197 20.47 -14.32 -51.48
CA VAL A 197 21.63 -15.00 -50.89
C VAL A 197 22.52 -15.59 -51.99
N CYS A 198 23.83 -15.54 -51.78
CA CYS A 198 24.82 -16.14 -52.68
C CYS A 198 24.58 -17.65 -52.76
N HIS A 199 24.37 -18.19 -53.95
CA HIS A 199 24.17 -19.63 -54.13
C HIS A 199 25.43 -20.46 -53.83
N ARG A 200 26.62 -19.81 -53.78
CA ARG A 200 27.88 -20.46 -53.42
C ARG A 200 27.96 -20.65 -51.91
N CYS A 201 27.98 -19.59 -51.10
CA CYS A 201 28.17 -19.71 -49.64
C CYS A 201 26.90 -19.56 -48.78
N GLY A 202 25.76 -19.16 -49.37
CA GLY A 202 24.50 -18.94 -48.66
C GLY A 202 24.37 -17.57 -47.96
N GLN A 203 25.40 -16.73 -47.97
CA GLN A 203 25.37 -15.39 -47.37
C GLN A 203 24.81 -14.34 -48.35
N SER A 204 24.06 -13.35 -47.84
CA SER A 204 23.56 -12.22 -48.64
C SER A 204 24.65 -11.15 -48.86
N GLY A 205 24.43 -10.26 -49.83
CA GLY A 205 25.31 -9.10 -50.07
C GLY A 205 26.33 -9.27 -51.19
N HIS A 206 26.44 -10.45 -51.82
CA HIS A 206 27.29 -10.65 -52.99
C HIS A 206 26.73 -11.72 -53.94
N LEU A 207 27.18 -11.70 -55.21
CA LEU A 207 26.90 -12.74 -56.20
C LEU A 207 27.91 -13.88 -56.12
N VAL A 208 27.52 -15.05 -56.65
CA VAL A 208 28.38 -16.25 -56.77
C VAL A 208 29.75 -15.96 -57.38
N MET A 209 29.82 -15.01 -58.33
CA MET A 209 31.04 -14.62 -59.03
C MET A 209 32.02 -13.84 -58.14
N ASN A 210 31.53 -13.18 -57.09
CA ASN A 210 32.33 -12.38 -56.15
C ASN A 210 32.51 -13.11 -54.81
N CYS A 211 32.19 -14.41 -54.75
CA CYS A 211 32.37 -15.22 -53.56
C CYS A 211 33.77 -15.82 -53.56
N ASN A 212 34.55 -15.51 -52.51
CA ASN A 212 35.89 -16.06 -52.29
C ASN A 212 35.89 -17.36 -51.46
N GLN A 213 34.71 -17.88 -51.10
CA GLN A 213 34.59 -19.12 -50.34
C GLN A 213 34.36 -20.33 -51.25
N THR A 214 35.19 -21.35 -51.06
CA THR A 214 34.94 -22.71 -51.56
C THR A 214 34.15 -23.46 -50.48
N VAL A 215 32.91 -23.80 -50.78
CA VAL A 215 32.10 -24.66 -49.91
C VAL A 215 31.75 -25.93 -50.65
N ARG A 216 31.85 -27.06 -49.96
CA ARG A 216 31.47 -28.37 -50.46
C ARG A 216 30.06 -28.70 -49.96
N CYS A 217 29.15 -29.04 -50.86
CA CYS A 217 27.81 -29.44 -50.45
C CYS A 217 27.82 -30.82 -49.78
N ASP A 218 27.33 -30.94 -48.55
CA ASP A 218 27.31 -32.22 -47.82
C ASP A 218 26.46 -33.29 -48.53
N LYS A 219 25.41 -32.85 -49.25
CA LYS A 219 24.44 -33.74 -49.92
C LYS A 219 24.93 -34.32 -51.24
N CYS A 220 25.83 -33.63 -51.94
CA CYS A 220 26.27 -34.07 -53.28
C CYS A 220 27.76 -33.93 -53.54
N GLN A 221 28.51 -33.50 -52.53
CA GLN A 221 29.97 -33.48 -52.44
C GLN A 221 30.67 -32.68 -53.56
N VAL A 222 29.96 -31.70 -54.15
CA VAL A 222 30.49 -30.77 -55.17
C VAL A 222 30.67 -29.36 -54.61
N ASP A 223 31.65 -28.63 -55.15
CA ASP A 223 32.13 -27.34 -54.58
C ASP A 223 31.51 -26.08 -55.22
N ASN A 224 30.34 -26.23 -55.85
CA ASN A 224 29.68 -25.17 -56.61
C ASN A 224 28.47 -24.53 -55.91
N HIS A 225 28.03 -25.06 -54.76
CA HIS A 225 26.93 -24.49 -53.98
C HIS A 225 26.92 -24.92 -52.50
N ALA A 226 26.27 -24.12 -51.66
CA ALA A 226 26.02 -24.46 -50.26
C ALA A 226 24.88 -25.50 -50.13
N THR A 227 24.89 -26.30 -49.07
CA THR A 227 23.90 -27.37 -48.82
C THR A 227 22.44 -26.89 -48.83
N VAL A 228 22.20 -25.63 -48.46
CA VAL A 228 20.88 -24.97 -48.51
C VAL A 228 20.35 -24.72 -49.93
N ALA A 229 21.23 -24.61 -50.92
CA ALA A 229 20.90 -24.31 -52.30
C ALA A 229 20.91 -25.58 -53.21
N CYS A 230 21.02 -26.77 -52.61
CA CYS A 230 21.13 -28.02 -53.35
C CYS A 230 19.83 -28.39 -54.08
N ARG A 231 19.85 -28.41 -55.42
CA ARG A 231 18.70 -28.79 -56.24
C ARG A 231 18.35 -30.29 -56.19
N ARG A 232 19.27 -31.17 -55.78
CA ARG A 232 19.01 -32.63 -55.74
C ARG A 232 17.96 -33.04 -54.69
N SER A 233 17.63 -32.18 -53.72
CA SER A 233 16.60 -32.51 -52.71
C SER A 233 15.17 -32.15 -53.11
N ARG A 234 14.94 -31.55 -54.30
CA ARG A 234 13.61 -31.08 -54.72
C ARG A 234 12.85 -32.05 -55.64
N SER A 235 13.37 -33.25 -55.86
CA SER A 235 12.83 -34.21 -56.83
C SER A 235 12.29 -35.49 -56.17
N ARG A 236 11.29 -35.39 -55.29
CA ARG A 236 10.34 -36.50 -54.99
C ARG A 236 9.12 -35.98 -54.24
N ALA A 237 7.94 -36.44 -54.65
CA ALA A 237 6.59 -36.20 -54.10
C ALA A 237 5.77 -35.02 -54.66
N LYS A 238 5.43 -35.09 -55.95
CA LYS A 238 4.06 -34.79 -56.42
C LYS A 238 3.53 -36.05 -57.11
N GLY A 239 2.51 -36.68 -56.54
CA GLY A 239 1.89 -37.88 -57.12
C GLY A 239 0.73 -38.44 -56.28
N ALA A 240 -0.49 -38.05 -56.66
CA ALA A 240 -1.73 -38.86 -56.70
C ALA A 240 -2.37 -39.50 -55.44
N LYS A 241 -3.63 -39.07 -55.22
CA LYS A 241 -4.87 -39.86 -54.99
C LYS A 241 -5.10 -40.64 -53.69
N GLY A 242 -6.21 -40.26 -53.03
CA GLY A 242 -7.28 -41.20 -52.66
C GLY A 242 -7.27 -41.72 -51.22
N GLY A 243 -8.47 -41.82 -50.61
CA GLY A 243 -8.68 -42.72 -49.47
C GLY A 243 -9.33 -42.09 -48.25
N ARG A 244 -10.65 -41.91 -48.32
CA ARG A 244 -11.55 -41.78 -47.17
C ARG A 244 -11.51 -43.08 -46.35
N MET A 245 -11.28 -43.01 -45.04
CA MET A 245 -11.66 -44.08 -44.12
C MET A 245 -12.46 -43.46 -42.97
N LYS A 246 -13.75 -43.82 -42.93
CA LYS A 246 -14.63 -43.63 -41.78
C LYS A 246 -14.39 -44.79 -40.82
N VAL A 247 -14.42 -44.54 -39.51
CA VAL A 247 -14.98 -45.50 -38.54
C VAL A 247 -15.89 -44.72 -37.58
N THR A 248 -16.98 -45.40 -37.25
CA THR A 248 -18.27 -44.95 -36.74
C THR A 248 -18.39 -45.30 -35.25
N VAL A 249 -18.86 -44.34 -34.44
CA VAL A 249 -19.90 -44.37 -33.35
C VAL A 249 -20.07 -45.71 -32.58
N THR A 250 -20.08 -45.79 -31.24
CA THR A 250 -21.21 -45.41 -30.35
C THR A 250 -20.87 -45.44 -28.83
N PRO A 251 -21.69 -44.79 -27.98
CA PRO A 251 -21.45 -44.54 -26.55
C PRO A 251 -22.14 -45.56 -25.63
N ALA A 252 -21.73 -45.62 -24.35
CA ALA A 252 -22.52 -46.22 -23.27
C ALA A 252 -22.30 -45.48 -21.95
N TRP A 253 -23.40 -45.42 -21.22
CA TRP A 253 -23.79 -44.66 -20.02
C TRP A 253 -23.68 -45.53 -18.77
N ASP A 254 -23.90 -44.92 -17.60
CA ASP A 254 -24.13 -45.46 -16.24
C ASP A 254 -22.92 -45.53 -15.28
N PHE A 255 -22.87 -44.72 -14.21
CA PHE A 255 -23.67 -44.61 -12.96
C PHE A 255 -23.10 -45.51 -11.81
N TYR A 256 -22.55 -44.83 -10.78
CA TYR A 256 -22.51 -45.11 -9.31
C TYR A 256 -22.09 -46.52 -8.82
N THR A 257 -21.28 -46.78 -7.78
CA THR A 257 -21.02 -46.15 -6.46
C THR A 257 -19.71 -46.71 -5.86
N ASN A 258 -18.95 -45.92 -5.10
CA ASN A 258 -18.56 -46.19 -3.70
C ASN A 258 -17.55 -45.12 -3.24
N ASN A 259 -17.98 -44.10 -2.49
CA ASN A 259 -18.12 -44.05 -1.03
C ASN A 259 -16.75 -43.96 -0.31
N CYS A 260 -16.42 -42.77 0.21
CA CYS A 260 -15.47 -42.54 1.30
C CYS A 260 -15.57 -41.09 1.81
N GLN A 261 -16.26 -40.90 2.92
CA GLN A 261 -16.14 -39.80 3.89
C GLN A 261 -16.02 -40.46 5.28
N PRO A 262 -15.57 -39.75 6.34
CA PRO A 262 -14.59 -38.68 6.46
C PRO A 262 -13.52 -39.06 7.53
N PRO A 263 -12.67 -38.13 8.02
CA PRO A 263 -13.00 -37.71 9.40
C PRO A 263 -12.85 -36.21 9.68
N GLU A 264 -13.74 -35.84 10.59
CA GLU A 264 -13.86 -34.64 11.41
C GLU A 264 -12.76 -34.57 12.48
N LYS A 265 -12.51 -33.36 13.00
CA LYS A 265 -11.67 -32.95 14.16
C LYS A 265 -10.31 -32.31 13.84
N ALA A 266 -10.32 -30.98 13.86
CA ALA A 266 -9.21 -30.17 14.34
C ALA A 266 -9.78 -28.85 14.91
N SER A 267 -10.23 -28.90 16.16
CA SER A 267 -10.69 -27.75 16.93
C SER A 267 -10.18 -27.88 18.36
N GLU A 268 -8.98 -27.36 18.61
CA GLU A 268 -8.41 -27.18 19.95
C GLU A 268 -7.33 -26.09 19.88
N TRP A 269 -7.68 -24.85 20.19
CA TRP A 269 -6.73 -23.86 20.68
C TRP A 269 -7.36 -23.15 21.88
N MET A 270 -6.92 -23.62 23.05
CA MET A 270 -7.22 -23.11 24.38
C MET A 270 -6.57 -21.74 24.59
N TRP A 271 -7.32 -20.77 25.10
CA TRP A 271 -6.77 -19.62 25.82
C TRP A 271 -7.04 -19.80 27.31
N LYS A 272 -5.97 -20.01 28.09
CA LYS A 272 -5.97 -19.94 29.55
C LYS A 272 -5.94 -18.47 29.97
N GLN A 273 -6.84 -18.09 30.88
CA GLN A 273 -6.70 -16.87 31.67
C GLN A 273 -5.74 -17.11 32.84
N GLN A 274 -4.93 -16.10 33.14
CA GLN A 274 -4.19 -15.93 34.37
C GLN A 274 -4.36 -14.48 34.81
#